data_AF-A0A0G1XBS0-F1
#
_entry.id   AF-A0A0G1XBS0-F1
#
_cell.length_a   1.000
_cell.length_b   1.000
_cell.length_c   1.000
_cell.angle_alpha   90.00
_cell.angle_beta   90.00
_cell.angle_gamma   90.00
#
_symmetry.space_group_name_H-M   'P 1'
#
loop_
_entity.id
_entity.type
_entity.pdbx_description
1 polymer ?
#
loop_
_entity_poly.entity_id
_entity_poly.type
_entity_poly.pdbx_seq_one_letter_code
_entity_poly.pdbx_strand_id
1 'polypeptide(L)' 'DVAGAVLIMSESGARVTTFRGERYSLASDEIVGAHPKVYNQIIGILKKTPRT' A
#
# COMPACT_ATOMS: atom_id res chain seq x y z
N ASP A 1 -3.50 -2.84 -13.86
CA ASP A 1 -4.85 -2.40 -13.44
C ASP A 1 -4.89 -1.28 -12.40
N VAL A 2 -3.90 -1.18 -11.49
CA VAL A 2 -4.02 -0.29 -10.30
C VAL A 2 -3.31 1.07 -10.43
N ALA A 3 -2.54 1.32 -11.49
CA ALA A 3 -1.71 2.53 -11.64
C ALA A 3 -2.50 3.85 -11.54
N GLY A 4 -3.70 3.90 -12.13
CA GLY A 4 -4.58 5.07 -12.03
C GLY A 4 -5.11 5.31 -10.61
N ALA A 5 -5.45 4.25 -9.89
CA ALA A 5 -5.89 4.34 -8.50
C ALA A 5 -4.75 4.81 -7.58
N VAL A 6 -3.51 4.37 -7.83
CA VAL A 6 -2.33 4.83 -7.08
C VAL A 6 -2.12 6.34 -7.22
N LEU A 7 -2.33 6.90 -8.42
CA LEU A 7 -2.25 8.34 -8.64
C LEU A 7 -3.29 9.08 -7.80
N ILE A 8 -4.57 8.70 -7.91
CA ILE A 8 -5.67 9.32 -7.16
C ILE A 8 -5.42 9.26 -5.65
N MET A 9 -4.97 8.10 -5.16
CA MET A 9 -4.66 7.93 -3.74
C MET A 9 -3.51 8.82 -3.28
N SER A 10 -2.47 8.97 -4.09
CA SER A 10 -1.33 9.83 -3.78
C SER A 10 -1.74 11.30 -3.69
N GLU A 11 -2.59 11.77 -4.62
CA GLU A 11 -3.13 13.14 -4.60
C GLU A 11 -4.03 13.40 -3.38
N SER A 12 -4.75 12.38 -2.88
CA SER A 12 -5.56 12.50 -1.67
C SER A 12 -4.75 12.53 -0.36
N GLY A 13 -3.40 12.45 -0.43
CA GLY A 13 -2.52 12.37 0.72
C GLY A 13 -2.46 10.99 1.38
N ALA A 14 -2.98 9.95 0.72
CA ALA A 14 -2.85 8.59 1.19
C ALA A 14 -1.43 8.06 0.98
N ARG A 15 -1.02 7.11 1.82
CA ARG A 15 0.23 6.36 1.63
C ARG A 15 -0.04 5.13 0.81
N VAL A 16 0.77 4.90 -0.22
CA VAL A 16 0.70 3.72 -1.08
C VAL A 16 2.03 2.99 -1.08
N THR A 17 2.02 1.72 -0.71
CA THR A 17 3.22 0.85 -0.64
C THR A 17 2.88 -0.57 -1.02
N THR A 18 3.90 -1.42 -1.17
CA THR A 18 3.69 -2.87 -1.15
C THR A 18 3.22 -3.30 0.24
N PHE A 19 2.73 -4.54 0.36
CA PHE A 19 2.40 -5.13 1.65
C PHE A 19 3.61 -5.33 2.58
N ARG A 20 4.84 -5.24 2.05
CA ARG A 20 6.09 -5.17 2.84
C ARG A 20 6.44 -3.75 3.28
N GLY A 21 5.65 -2.76 2.88
CA GLY A 21 5.87 -1.35 3.17
C GLY A 21 6.94 -0.73 2.29
N GLU A 22 7.32 -1.40 1.21
CA GLU A 22 8.29 -0.89 0.23
C GLU A 22 7.59 0.08 -0.73
N ARG A 23 8.38 0.91 -1.43
CA ARG A 23 7.83 1.79 -2.45
C ARG A 23 7.12 0.98 -3.53
N TYR A 24 5.92 1.42 -3.89
CA TYR A 24 5.17 0.86 -5.02
C TYR A 24 5.98 0.91 -6.32
N SER A 25 5.89 -0.16 -7.11
CA SER A 25 6.32 -0.21 -8.51
C SER A 25 5.22 -0.83 -9.37
N LEU A 26 5.24 -0.59 -10.68
CA LEU A 26 4.26 -1.20 -11.60
C LEU A 26 4.34 -2.74 -11.63
N ALA A 27 5.49 -3.31 -11.25
CA ALA A 27 5.70 -4.75 -11.13
C ALA A 27 5.27 -5.32 -9.76
N SER A 28 4.75 -4.48 -8.86
CA SER A 28 4.28 -4.94 -7.56
C SER A 28 2.90 -5.61 -7.69
N ASP A 29 2.85 -6.90 -7.38
CA ASP A 29 1.60 -7.69 -7.44
C ASP A 29 0.62 -7.34 -6.31
N GLU A 30 1.13 -6.81 -5.20
CA GLU A 30 0.34 -6.52 -4.02
C GLU A 30 0.64 -5.14 -3.45
N ILE A 31 -0.41 -4.33 -3.30
CA ILE A 31 -0.29 -2.96 -2.80
C ILE A 31 -1.32 -2.67 -1.70
N VAL A 32 -0.94 -1.82 -0.76
CA VAL A 32 -1.85 -1.19 0.20
C VAL A 32 -1.83 0.31 -0.02
N GLY A 33 -3.01 0.88 -0.17
CA GLY A 33 -3.25 2.32 -0.11
C GLY A 33 -4.10 2.63 1.12
N ALA A 34 -3.65 3.54 1.99
CA ALA A 34 -4.42 3.92 3.17
C ALA A 34 -4.13 5.34 3.66
N HIS A 35 -5.09 5.94 4.37
CA HIS A 35 -4.90 7.23 5.03
C HIS A 35 -3.78 7.13 6.09
N PRO A 36 -2.92 8.16 6.26
CA PRO A 36 -1.73 8.08 7.13
C PRO A 36 -2.03 7.66 8.57
N LYS A 37 -3.19 8.06 9.13
CA LYS A 37 -3.60 7.73 10.51
C LYS A 37 -3.80 6.23 10.77
N VAL A 38 -4.20 5.46 9.76
CA VAL A 38 -4.49 4.02 9.90
C VAL A 38 -3.44 3.15 9.19
N TYR A 39 -2.65 3.73 8.30
CA TYR A 39 -1.64 3.03 7.50
C TYR A 39 -0.70 2.17 8.36
N ASN A 40 -0.18 2.71 9.47
CA ASN A 40 0.78 1.99 10.32
C ASN A 40 0.16 0.75 10.98
N GLN A 41 -1.13 0.78 11.29
CA GLN A 41 -1.86 -0.37 11.85
C GLN A 41 -2.04 -1.45 10.78
N ILE A 42 -2.49 -1.05 9.59
CA ILE A 42 -2.74 -1.96 8.46
C ILE A 42 -1.45 -2.64 8.03
N ILE A 43 -0.37 -1.87 7.79
CA ILE A 43 0.90 -2.45 7.35
C ILE A 43 1.54 -3.35 8.41
N GLY A 44 1.33 -3.04 9.70
CA GLY A 44 1.80 -3.87 10.81
C GLY A 44 1.14 -5.23 10.85
N ILE A 45 -0.14 -5.33 10.50
CA ILE A 45 -0.86 -6.59 10.36
C ILE A 45 -0.36 -7.34 9.13
N LEU A 46 -0.33 -6.67 7.97
CA LEU A 46 0.07 -7.29 6.70
C LEU A 46 1.49 -7.86 6.70
N LYS A 47 2.43 -7.22 7.40
CA LYS A 47 3.80 -7.71 7.57
C LYS A 47 3.91 -8.98 8.40
N LYS A 48 2.94 -9.26 9.27
CA LYS A 48 2.93 -10.43 10.15
C LYS A 48 2.15 -11.61 9.59
N THR A 49 1.34 -11.38 8.56
CA THR A 49 0.57 -12.43 7.90
C THR A 49 1.49 -13.24 6.96
N PRO A 50 1.71 -14.54 7.23
CA PRO A 50 2.47 -15.39 6.32
C PRO A 50 1.74 -15.48 4.98
N ARG A 51 2.47 -15.34 3.87
CA ARG A 51 1.94 -15.57 2.52
C ARG A 51 2.45 -16.91 2.01
N THR A 52 1.51 -17.72 1.53
CA THR A 52 1.74 -19.03 0.92
C THR A 52 2.16 -18.88 -0.54
#